data_AF-A0A946QGL6-F1
#
_entry.id   AF-A0A946QGL6-F1
#
_cell.length_a   1.000
_cell.length_b   1.000
_cell.length_c   1.000
_cell.angle_alpha   90.00
_cell.angle_beta   90.00
_cell.angle_gamma   90.00
#
_symmetry.space_group_name_H-M   'P 1'
#
loop_
_entity.id
_entity.type
_entity.pdbx_description
1 polymer ?
#
loop_
_entity_poly.entity_id
_entity_poly.type
_entity_poly.pdbx_seq_one_letter_code
_entity_poly.pdbx_strand_id
1 'polypeptide(L)'
;MSDELQPDELLNKIDFSPKAGSASDSGSGNWMDTTASVQIRPGMYCYAAKPESVATLGLPNAREWNPLDEDWKLPDNWQEIIFQGLKDRLEKFRTFKVFMDI
;
A
#
# COMPACT_ATOMS: atom_id res chain seq x y z
N MET A 1 12.48 -21.54 13.63
CA MET A 1 12.05 -21.43 15.03
C MET A 1 11.75 -19.97 15.25
N SER A 2 10.48 -19.60 15.37
CA SER A 2 10.12 -18.24 15.76
C SER A 2 10.38 -18.16 17.26
N ASP A 3 11.22 -17.23 17.69
CA ASP A 3 11.36 -16.95 19.12
C ASP A 3 9.98 -16.59 19.67
N GLU A 4 9.45 -17.44 20.56
CA GLU A 4 8.13 -17.28 21.16
C GLU A 4 8.18 -16.11 22.15
N LEU A 5 7.86 -14.92 21.66
CA LEU A 5 7.67 -13.73 22.49
C LEU A 5 6.53 -14.00 23.48
N GLN A 6 6.82 -13.89 24.78
CA GLN A 6 5.81 -14.07 25.82
C GLN A 6 4.76 -12.94 25.74
N PRO A 7 3.45 -13.24 25.95
CA PRO A 7 2.38 -12.25 25.82
C PRO A 7 2.62 -10.97 26.64
N ASP A 8 3.20 -11.10 27.83
CA ASP A 8 3.46 -9.99 28.74
C ASP A 8 4.54 -9.03 28.20
N GLU A 9 5.54 -9.55 27.48
CA GLU A 9 6.57 -8.73 26.83
C GLU A 9 6.03 -7.95 25.64
N LEU A 10 4.98 -8.45 24.98
CA LEU A 10 4.32 -7.75 23.88
C LEU A 10 3.50 -6.57 24.42
N LEU A 11 2.76 -6.78 25.51
CA LEU A 11 1.92 -5.75 26.11
C LEU A 11 2.74 -4.55 26.61
N ASN A 12 3.93 -4.79 27.17
CA ASN A 12 4.82 -3.73 27.64
C ASN A 12 5.43 -2.87 26.52
N LYS A 13 5.44 -3.37 25.27
CA LYS A 13 5.98 -2.64 24.11
C LYS A 13 4.92 -1.79 23.38
N ILE A 14 3.65 -1.89 23.78
CA ILE A 14 2.55 -1.17 23.15
C ILE A 14 2.34 0.16 23.89
N ASP A 15 2.48 1.26 23.17
CA ASP A 15 2.06 2.57 23.67
C ASP A 15 0.55 2.72 23.46
N PHE A 16 -0.19 2.78 24.57
CA PHE A 16 -1.65 2.93 24.59
C PHE A 16 -2.10 4.39 24.52
N SER A 17 -1.17 5.34 24.47
CA SER A 17 -1.48 6.75 24.33
C SER A 17 -2.20 6.99 22.99
N PRO A 18 -3.24 7.84 22.95
CA PRO A 18 -3.84 8.23 21.70
C PRO A 18 -2.75 8.84 20.81
N LYS A 19 -2.52 8.24 19.64
CA LYS A 19 -1.62 8.79 18.63
C LYS A 19 -2.06 10.22 18.38
N ALA A 20 -1.17 11.21 18.55
CA ALA A 20 -1.46 12.65 18.51
C ALA A 20 -2.33 13.06 17.31
N GLY A 21 -3.65 12.98 17.49
CA GLY A 21 -4.62 12.98 16.40
C GLY A 21 -6.08 12.84 16.85
N SER A 22 -6.36 12.44 18.09
CA SER A 22 -7.71 12.56 18.66
C SER A 22 -7.87 13.87 19.43
N ALA A 23 -8.28 14.91 18.71
CA ALA A 23 -9.07 16.03 19.21
C ALA A 23 -8.64 16.67 20.55
N SER A 24 -7.47 17.31 20.60
CA SER A 24 -7.26 18.57 21.34
C SER A 24 -5.79 18.99 21.22
N ASP A 25 -5.58 20.25 20.84
CA ASP A 25 -4.33 21.02 20.84
C ASP A 25 -3.05 20.32 21.31
N SER A 26 -2.21 19.94 20.34
CA SER A 26 -0.75 20.17 20.27
C SER A 26 -0.05 19.04 19.49
N GLY A 27 0.38 19.35 18.26
CA GLY A 27 1.40 18.57 17.55
C GLY A 27 0.94 17.47 16.58
N SER A 28 -0.23 17.58 15.94
CA SER A 28 -0.60 16.64 14.86
C SER A 28 0.05 17.08 13.55
N GLY A 29 0.98 16.26 13.03
CA GLY A 29 1.38 16.33 11.63
C GLY A 29 0.17 16.18 10.70
N ASN A 30 0.25 16.75 9.49
CA ASN A 30 -0.79 16.58 8.48
C ASN A 30 -1.07 15.08 8.30
N TRP A 31 -2.32 14.66 8.15
CA TRP A 31 -2.66 13.24 7.90
C TRP A 31 -2.01 12.72 6.60
N MET A 32 -1.68 13.62 5.66
CA MET A 32 -0.90 13.34 4.46
C MET A 32 0.61 13.13 4.73
N ASP A 33 1.10 13.52 5.91
CA ASP A 33 2.47 13.30 6.39
C ASP A 33 2.59 11.91 7.07
N THR A 34 1.94 10.92 6.48
CA THR A 34 1.90 9.55 7.00
C THR A 34 3.13 8.74 6.58
N THR A 35 3.79 9.11 5.48
CA THR A 35 4.95 8.39 4.93
C THR A 35 6.17 8.40 5.85
N ALA A 36 6.37 9.46 6.65
CA ALA A 36 7.50 9.54 7.58
C ALA A 36 7.41 8.54 8.75
N SER A 37 6.20 8.08 9.09
CA SER A 37 5.97 7.19 10.25
C SER A 37 5.58 5.75 9.89
N VAL A 38 5.35 5.46 8.61
CA VAL A 38 4.95 4.12 8.16
C VAL A 38 6.19 3.27 7.89
N GLN A 39 6.50 2.39 8.85
CA GLN A 39 7.50 1.34 8.66
C GLN A 39 6.82 0.15 7.96
N ILE A 40 7.14 -0.11 6.69
CA ILE A 40 6.66 -1.31 5.99
C ILE A 40 7.47 -2.52 6.49
N ARG A 41 6.87 -3.35 7.34
CA ARG A 41 7.51 -4.54 7.90
C ARG A 41 7.13 -5.80 7.11
N PRO A 42 7.97 -6.85 7.12
CA PRO A 42 7.60 -8.15 6.58
C PRO A 42 6.27 -8.63 7.17
N GLY A 43 5.33 -9.02 6.31
CA GLY A 43 3.99 -9.46 6.70
C GLY A 43 2.92 -8.36 6.74
N MET A 44 3.28 -7.09 6.48
CA MET A 44 2.31 -5.98 6.41
C MET A 44 1.81 -5.67 4.99
N TYR A 45 2.32 -6.35 3.97
CA TYR A 45 1.98 -6.12 2.57
C TYR A 45 1.63 -7.43 1.86
N CYS A 46 0.90 -7.32 0.74
CA CYS A 46 0.58 -8.46 -0.11
C CYS A 46 1.83 -8.88 -0.89
N TYR A 47 2.30 -10.09 -0.65
CA TYR A 47 3.37 -10.69 -1.44
C TYR A 47 2.89 -11.05 -2.84
N ALA A 48 3.78 -10.93 -3.82
CA ALA A 48 3.50 -11.36 -5.18
C ALA A 48 3.24 -12.88 -5.23
N ALA A 49 2.34 -13.30 -6.12
CA ALA A 49 2.12 -14.70 -6.41
C ALA A 49 3.33 -15.30 -7.14
N LYS A 50 3.56 -16.61 -6.96
CA LYS A 50 4.61 -17.33 -7.67
C LYS A 50 4.38 -17.25 -9.19
N PRO A 51 5.36 -16.81 -10.00
CA PRO A 51 5.19 -16.67 -11.45
C PRO A 51 4.74 -17.95 -12.14
N GLU A 52 5.25 -19.10 -11.70
CA GLU A 52 4.89 -20.42 -12.24
C GLU A 52 3.39 -20.72 -12.07
N SER A 53 2.82 -20.39 -10.91
CA SER A 53 1.40 -20.60 -10.63
C SER A 53 0.52 -19.67 -11.46
N VAL A 54 0.94 -18.41 -11.63
CA VAL A 54 0.25 -17.42 -12.46
C VAL A 54 0.26 -17.87 -13.93
N ALA A 55 1.40 -18.33 -14.44
CA ALA A 55 1.54 -18.85 -15.81
C ALA A 55 0.73 -20.13 -16.03
N THR A 56 0.74 -21.05 -15.06
CA THR A 56 -0.05 -22.30 -15.12
C THR A 56 -1.55 -22.03 -15.26
N LEU A 57 -2.04 -21.00 -14.56
CA LEU A 57 -3.44 -20.58 -14.62
C LEU A 57 -3.77 -19.69 -15.84
N GLY A 58 -2.78 -19.36 -16.68
CA GLY A 58 -2.96 -18.46 -17.81
C GLY A 58 -3.32 -17.02 -17.40
N LEU A 59 -2.98 -16.63 -16.18
CA LEU A 59 -3.23 -15.27 -15.69
C LEU A 59 -2.24 -14.28 -16.32
N PRO A 60 -2.66 -13.02 -16.54
CA PRO A 60 -1.81 -12.02 -17.16
C PRO A 60 -0.63 -11.64 -16.25
N ASN A 61 0.47 -11.16 -16.86
CA ASN A 61 1.64 -10.60 -16.18
C ASN A 61 2.32 -11.56 -15.18
N ALA A 62 2.50 -12.82 -15.57
CA ALA A 62 3.28 -13.80 -14.80
C ALA A 62 4.76 -13.39 -14.72
N ARG A 63 5.14 -12.69 -13.65
CA ARG A 63 6.51 -12.19 -13.43
C ARG A 63 6.82 -12.11 -11.94
N GLU A 64 8.10 -12.22 -11.61
CA GLU A 64 8.59 -12.03 -10.24
C GLU A 64 8.76 -10.55 -9.93
N TRP A 65 8.17 -10.09 -8.82
CA TRP A 65 8.30 -8.72 -8.32
C TRP A 65 8.04 -8.68 -6.82
N ASN A 66 8.55 -7.64 -6.15
CA ASN A 66 8.34 -7.42 -4.71
C ASN A 66 7.99 -5.94 -4.48
N PRO A 67 6.95 -5.62 -3.67
CA PRO A 67 6.62 -4.24 -3.30
C PRO A 67 7.77 -3.47 -2.62
N LEU A 68 8.72 -4.19 -2.00
CA LEU A 68 9.90 -3.60 -1.36
C LEU A 68 11.05 -3.30 -2.33
N ASP A 69 11.03 -3.85 -3.55
CA ASP A 69 12.05 -3.57 -4.54
C ASP A 69 11.80 -2.18 -5.16
N GLU A 70 12.87 -1.46 -5.48
CA GLU A 70 12.76 -0.18 -6.19
C GLU A 70 12.24 -0.36 -7.62
N ASP A 71 12.69 -1.43 -8.30
CA ASP A 71 12.25 -1.78 -9.64
C ASP A 71 11.08 -2.77 -9.60
N TRP A 72 9.89 -2.25 -9.84
CA TRP A 72 8.68 -3.07 -9.95
C TRP A 72 8.55 -3.75 -11.30
N LYS A 73 9.55 -3.71 -12.20
CA LYS A 73 9.55 -4.28 -13.56
C LYS A 73 8.26 -3.99 -14.33
N LEU A 74 7.82 -2.74 -14.26
CA LEU A 74 6.69 -2.25 -15.03
C LEU A 74 7.13 -1.98 -16.47
N PRO A 75 6.22 -2.01 -17.46
CA PRO A 75 6.54 -1.56 -18.82
C PRO A 75 7.01 -0.11 -18.82
N ASP A 76 7.90 0.28 -19.73
CA ASP A 76 8.47 1.64 -19.79
C ASP A 76 7.38 2.74 -19.87
N ASN A 77 6.25 2.44 -20.50
CA ASN A 77 5.11 3.33 -20.67
C ASN A 77 4.02 3.17 -19.58
N TRP A 78 4.34 2.61 -18.41
CA TRP A 78 3.35 2.33 -17.36
C TRP A 78 2.57 3.59 -16.93
N GLN A 79 3.24 4.75 -16.85
CA GLN A 79 2.58 6.00 -16.49
C GLN A 79 1.49 6.37 -17.51
N GLU A 80 1.82 6.26 -18.79
CA GLU A 80 0.90 6.55 -19.89
C GLU A 80 -0.32 5.62 -19.86
N ILE A 81 -0.10 4.33 -19.64
CA ILE A 81 -1.17 3.32 -19.49
C ILE A 81 -2.14 3.73 -18.37
N ILE A 82 -1.60 4.15 -17.22
CA ILE A 82 -2.41 4.58 -16.08
C ILE A 82 -3.17 5.86 -16.41
N PHE A 83 -2.51 6.89 -16.96
CA PHE A 83 -3.17 8.17 -17.28
C PHE A 83 -4.28 8.01 -18.33
N GLN A 84 -4.04 7.25 -19.40
CA GLN A 84 -5.05 6.95 -20.41
C GLN A 84 -6.23 6.20 -19.79
N GLY A 85 -5.96 5.15 -19.03
CA GLY A 85 -7.01 4.38 -18.36
C GLY A 85 -7.82 5.23 -17.37
N LEU A 86 -7.20 6.19 -16.69
CA LEU A 86 -7.88 7.09 -15.76
C LEU A 86 -8.76 8.10 -16.51
N LYS A 87 -8.24 8.67 -17.61
CA LYS A 87 -9.00 9.55 -18.52
C LYS A 87 -10.24 8.86 -19.08
N ASP A 88 -10.10 7.64 -19.60
CA ASP A 88 -11.23 6.87 -20.16
C ASP A 88 -12.32 6.62 -19.11
N ARG A 89 -11.93 6.36 -17.85
CA ARG A 89 -12.87 6.17 -16.73
C ARG A 89 -13.55 7.48 -16.32
N LEU A 90 -12.85 8.62 -16.36
CA LEU A 90 -13.43 9.94 -16.11
C LEU A 90 -14.46 10.33 -17.17
N GLU A 91 -14.20 10.00 -18.44
CA GLU A 91 -15.16 10.23 -19.54
C GLU A 91 -16.39 9.33 -19.42
N LYS A 92 -16.19 8.07 -19.05
CA LYS A 92 -17.28 7.09 -18.94
C LYS A 92 -18.14 7.25 -17.68
N PHE A 93 -17.56 7.64 -16.55
CA PHE A 93 -18.23 7.62 -15.25
C PHE A 93 -18.31 9.01 -14.61
N ARG A 94 -19.52 9.59 -14.63
CA ARG A 94 -19.81 10.87 -13.98
C ARG A 94 -19.55 10.84 -12.47
N THR A 95 -19.82 9.72 -11.79
CA THR A 95 -19.57 9.57 -10.36
C THR A 95 -18.08 9.74 -10.03
N PHE A 96 -17.21 9.16 -10.85
CA PHE A 96 -15.77 9.28 -10.68
C PHE A 96 -15.29 10.70 -10.99
N LYS A 97 -15.87 11.34 -12.02
CA LYS A 97 -15.58 12.74 -12.35
C LYS A 97 -15.96 13.70 -11.21
N VAL A 98 -17.16 13.56 -10.65
CA VAL A 98 -17.62 14.38 -9.50
C VAL A 98 -16.79 14.12 -8.25
N PHE A 99 -16.30 12.88 -8.04
CA PHE A 99 -15.40 12.58 -6.92
C PHE A 99 -14.03 13.27 -7.06
N MET A 100 -13.54 13.43 -8.28
CA MET A 100 -12.25 14.06 -8.57
C MET A 100 -12.35 15.59 -8.75
N ASP A 101 -13.53 16.14 -9.06
CA ASP A 101 -13.83 17.57 -9.01
C ASP A 101 -13.93 18.00 -7.53
N ILE A 102 -12.87 18.64 -7.01
CA ILE A 102 -12.89 19.43 -5.77
C ILE A 102 -13.14 20.89 -6.12
#